data_AF-A0A359HB31-F1
#
_entry.id   AF-A0A359HB31-F1
#
_cell.length_a   1.000
_cell.length_b   1.000
_cell.length_c   1.000
_cell.angle_alpha   90.00
_cell.angle_beta   90.00
_cell.angle_gamma   90.00
#
_symmetry.space_group_name_H-M   'P 1'
#
loop_
_entity.id
_entity.type
_entity.pdbx_description
1 polymer ?
#
loop_
_entity_poly.entity_id
_entity_poly.type
_entity_poly.pdbx_seq_one_letter_code
_entity_poly.pdbx_strand_id
1 'polypeptide(L)' 'MFRENKDHLQGELFNSFSEMNPEIQASLQETWAPLFYEHVFCKIDEAPFSCLYSIDNGRPFLPVCLPT' A
#
# COMPACT_ATOMS: atom_id res chain seq x y z
N MET A 1 9.44 -13.43 0.96
CA MET A 1 8.90 -13.59 2.33
C MET A 1 7.87 -12.50 2.62
N PHE A 2 6.80 -12.83 3.36
CA PHE A 2 5.81 -11.84 3.79
C PHE A 2 6.43 -10.84 4.76
N ARG A 3 6.22 -9.56 4.49
CA ARG A 3 6.60 -8.45 5.34
C ARG A 3 5.47 -7.44 5.28
N GLU A 4 4.93 -7.10 6.45
CA GLU A 4 3.92 -6.06 6.60
C GLU A 4 4.45 -4.74 6.04
N ASN A 5 3.65 -4.10 5.18
CA ASN A 5 4.01 -2.83 4.59
C ASN A 5 3.99 -1.72 5.64
N LYS A 6 5.17 -1.17 5.95
CA LYS A 6 5.33 0.01 6.83
C LYS A 6 5.99 1.17 6.10
N ASP A 7 6.19 1.04 4.79
CA ASP A 7 6.93 2.02 3.99
C ASP A 7 6.15 3.33 3.88
N HIS A 8 4.82 3.28 3.99
CA HIS A 8 3.96 4.47 4.05
C HIS A 8 4.19 5.35 5.30
N LEU A 9 4.87 4.85 6.34
CA LEU A 9 5.29 5.66 7.50
C LEU A 9 6.60 6.42 7.24
N GLN A 10 7.34 6.02 6.21
CA GLN A 10 8.55 6.70 5.80
C GLN A 10 8.17 7.91 4.94
N GLY A 11 8.77 9.06 5.22
CA GLY A 11 8.62 10.22 4.35
C GLY A 11 9.24 9.95 2.97
N GLU A 12 8.48 10.19 1.91
CA GLU A 12 9.00 10.14 0.55
C GLU A 12 9.89 11.37 0.27
N LEU A 13 11.13 11.14 -0.17
CA LEU A 13 12.03 12.20 -0.60
C LEU A 13 11.59 12.85 -1.92
N PHE A 14 10.96 12.07 -2.79
CA PHE A 14 10.44 12.50 -4.09
C PHE A 14 8.97 12.09 -4.16
N ASN A 15 8.09 13.06 -4.01
CA ASN A 15 6.65 12.85 -4.10
C ASN A 15 6.05 13.87 -5.07
N SER A 16 5.40 13.38 -6.12
CA SER A 16 4.74 14.23 -7.11
C SER A 16 3.62 15.09 -6.51
N PHE A 17 3.05 14.67 -5.38
CA PHE A 17 2.11 15.49 -4.63
C PHE A 17 2.77 16.78 -4.14
N SER A 18 3.99 16.70 -3.62
CA SER A 18 4.76 17.85 -3.11
C SER A 18 5.11 18.87 -4.19
N GLU A 19 5.32 18.42 -5.43
CA GLU A 19 5.65 19.25 -6.59
C GLU A 19 4.41 19.88 -7.26
N MET A 20 3.20 19.47 -6.86
CA MET A 20 1.94 19.94 -7.44
C MET A 20 1.61 21.37 -6.99
N ASN A 21 0.72 22.03 -7.75
CA ASN A 21 0.19 23.34 -7.35
C ASN A 21 -0.57 23.22 -6.00
N PRO A 22 -0.31 24.11 -5.02
CA PRO A 22 -0.96 24.08 -3.70
C PRO A 22 -2.50 24.11 -3.73
N GLU A 23 -3.13 24.73 -4.74
CA GLU A 23 -4.60 24.72 -4.86
C GLU A 23 -5.16 23.32 -5.13
N ILE A 24 -4.46 22.55 -5.97
CA ILE A 24 -4.85 21.17 -6.29
C ILE A 24 -4.54 20.25 -5.11
N GLN A 25 -3.43 20.49 -4.40
CA GLN A 25 -3.11 19.76 -3.16
C GLN A 25 -4.24 19.94 -2.13
N ALA A 26 -4.71 21.17 -1.91
CA ALA A 26 -5.80 21.43 -0.96
C ALA A 26 -7.10 20.72 -1.37
N SER A 27 -7.47 20.79 -2.66
CA SER A 27 -8.64 20.09 -3.18
C SER A 27 -8.58 18.57 -2.98
N LEU A 28 -7.39 17.96 -3.16
CA LEU A 28 -7.17 16.54 -2.91
C LEU A 28 -7.25 16.17 -1.41
N GLN A 29 -6.84 17.07 -0.52
CA GLN A 29 -6.97 16.86 0.92
C GLN A 29 -8.42 16.98 1.43
N GLU A 30 -9.30 17.68 0.71
CA GLU A 30 -10.73 17.71 1.02
C GLU A 30 -11.50 16.52 0.42
N THR A 31 -10.83 15.71 -0.38
CA THR A 31 -11.43 14.58 -1.07
C THR A 31 -11.47 13.32 -0.18
N TRP A 32 -12.04 12.23 -0.67
CA TRP A 32 -12.10 10.93 0.01
C TRP A 32 -10.73 10.29 0.29
N ALA A 33 -9.66 10.74 -0.38
CA ALA A 33 -8.34 10.13 -0.33
C ALA A 33 -7.72 10.08 1.09
N PRO A 34 -7.63 11.20 1.85
CA PRO A 34 -7.13 11.16 3.22
C PRO A 34 -8.00 10.31 4.15
N LEU A 35 -9.32 10.35 4.01
CA LEU A 35 -10.24 9.53 4.81
C LEU A 35 -10.04 8.04 4.54
N PHE A 36 -9.83 7.66 3.28
CA PHE A 36 -9.51 6.29 2.91
C PHE A 36 -8.17 5.84 3.49
N TYR A 37 -7.16 6.71 3.43
CA TYR A 37 -5.85 6.39 4.00
C TYR A 37 -5.95 6.12 5.52
N GLU A 38 -6.61 7.01 6.27
CA GLU A 38 -6.69 6.91 7.73
C GLU A 38 -7.57 5.73 8.19
N HIS A 39 -8.75 5.58 7.60
CA HIS A 39 -9.75 4.64 8.10
C HIS A 39 -9.69 3.27 7.47
N VAL A 40 -9.21 3.17 6.23
CA VAL A 40 -9.16 1.90 5.50
C VAL A 40 -7.72 1.43 5.41
N PHE A 41 -6.86 2.14 4.68
CA PHE A 41 -5.51 1.68 4.37
C PHE A 41 -4.70 1.33 5.62
N CYS A 42 -4.62 2.24 6.59
CA CYS A 42 -3.89 2.03 7.86
C CYS A 42 -4.49 0.95 8.79
N LYS A 43 -5.69 0.42 8.46
CA LYS A 43 -6.40 -0.59 9.27
C LYS A 43 -6.48 -1.95 8.59
N ILE A 44 -5.94 -2.09 7.38
CA ILE A 44 -5.92 -3.37 6.67
C ILE A 44 -4.97 -4.32 7.41
N ASP A 45 -5.50 -5.48 7.81
CA ASP A 45 -4.67 -6.60 8.24
C ASP A 45 -4.11 -7.32 6.99
N GLU A 46 -2.80 -7.23 6.79
CA GLU A 46 -2.13 -7.84 5.65
C GLU A 46 -1.87 -9.35 5.82
N ALA A 47 -2.07 -9.90 7.03
CA ALA A 47 -1.77 -11.29 7.34
C ALA A 47 -2.48 -12.34 6.45
N PRO A 48 -3.76 -12.17 6.06
CA PRO A 48 -4.43 -13.08 5.13
C PRO A 48 -3.78 -13.11 3.74
N PHE A 49 -3.12 -12.04 3.33
CA PHE A 49 -2.43 -11.93 2.04
C PHE A 49 -1.04 -12.55 2.06
N SER A 50 -0.55 -13.02 3.21
CA SER A 50 0.75 -13.68 3.33
C SER A 50 0.90 -14.90 2.40
N CYS A 51 -0.19 -15.60 2.05
CA CYS A 51 -0.18 -16.71 1.09
C CYS A 51 0.26 -16.27 -0.32
N LEU A 52 0.08 -14.97 -0.65
CA LEU A 52 0.49 -14.39 -1.93
C LEU A 52 2.00 -14.16 -2.01
N TYR A 53 2.70 -14.12 -0.88
CA TYR A 53 4.13 -13.86 -0.83
C TYR A 53 4.92 -15.16 -0.94
N SER A 54 5.72 -15.29 -2.00
CA SER A 54 6.63 -16.43 -2.15
C SER A 54 7.71 -16.41 -1.06
N ILE A 55 7.99 -17.56 -0.45
CA ILE A 55 9.01 -17.72 0.60
C ILE A 55 10.40 -17.55 -0.02
N ASP A 56 10.64 -18.20 -1.16
CA ASP A 56 11.80 -17.97 -2.02
C ASP A 56 11.44 -16.92 -3.07
N ASN A 57 12.32 -15.96 -3.36
CA ASN A 57 12.16 -14.86 -4.33
C ASN A 57 11.97 -15.31 -5.81
N GLY A 58 11.41 -16.48 -6.06
CA GLY A 58 11.13 -17.00 -7.39
C GLY A 58 10.51 -18.39 -7.34
N ARG A 59 9.17 -18.47 -7.43
CA ARG A 59 8.49 -19.61 -8.05
C ARG A 59 7.59 -19.08 -9.17
N PRO A 60 8.14 -18.86 -10.37
CA PRO A 60 7.41 -18.21 -11.47
C PRO A 60 6.21 -19.00 -12.01
N PHE A 61 6.05 -20.28 -11.62
CA PHE A 61 5.15 -21.23 -12.30
C PHE A 61 4.13 -21.93 -11.39
N LEU A 62 3.98 -21.54 -10.12
CA LEU A 62 2.96 -22.13 -9.26
C LEU A 62 1.79 -21.15 -9.09
N PRO A 63 0.54 -21.58 -9.34
CA PRO A 63 -0.61 -20.72 -9.11
C PRO A 63 -0.67 -20.36 -7.64
N VAL A 64 -0.68 -19.06 -7.40
CA VAL A 64 -0.74 -18.45 -6.07
C VAL A 64 -2.13 -18.72 -5.48
N CYS A 65 -2.17 -19.66 -4.52
CA CYS A 65 -3.30 -20.03 -3.66
C CYS A 65 -4.50 -20.73 -4.35
N LEU A 66 -4.59 -22.06 -4.18
CA LEU A 66 -5.85 -22.82 -4.14
C LEU A 66 -5.93 -23.52 -2.77
N PRO A 67 -7.03 -23.36 -2.00
CA PRO A 67 -7.22 -24.13 -0.77
C PRO A 67 -7.69 -25.54 -1.13
N THR A 68 -6.97 -26.57 -0.69
CA THR A 68 -7.45 -27.95 -0.56
C THR A 68 -7.56 -28.33 0.90
#